data_AF-A0A1I7XII8-F1
#
_entry.id   AF-A0A1I7XII8-F1
#
_cell.length_a   1.000
_cell.length_b   1.000
_cell.length_c   1.000
_cell.angle_alpha   90.00
_cell.angle_beta   90.00
_cell.angle_gamma   90.00
#
_symmetry.space_group_name_H-M   'P 1'
#
loop_
_entity.id
_entity.type
_entity.pdbx_description
1 polymer ?
#
loop_
_entity_poly.entity_id
_entity_poly.type
_entity_poly.pdbx_seq_one_letter_code
_entity_poly.pdbx_strand_id
1 'polypeptide(L)'
;MWTNLLWLAAWLSAISSAPVNLPQTITCPDNNIFVFVNESATNRAPYIFVELKSIDLQDCIFKCFGNQFCYSLKYDHNSVEPCSLFYFSAYNCSNQNLVKADTVKYNGKAITIDCLRCPSNGDFG
;
A
#
# COMPACT_ATOMS: atom_id res chain seq x y z
N MET A 1 -9.91 40.53 -54.69
CA MET A 1 -9.19 40.82 -53.43
C MET A 1 -10.19 41.39 -52.44
N TRP A 2 -10.56 40.62 -51.41
CA TRP A 2 -10.77 41.09 -50.03
C TRP A 2 -10.82 39.86 -49.12
N THR A 3 -10.01 39.92 -48.09
CA THR A 3 -9.54 38.82 -47.26
C THR A 3 -10.47 38.57 -46.09
N ASN A 4 -10.79 37.29 -45.88
CA ASN A 4 -11.37 36.75 -44.66
C ASN A 4 -10.46 37.08 -43.45
N LEU A 5 -11.03 37.60 -42.37
CA LEU A 5 -10.39 37.62 -41.05
C LEU A 5 -11.44 37.29 -39.99
N LEU A 6 -11.64 35.98 -39.77
CA LEU A 6 -12.32 35.47 -38.58
C LEU A 6 -11.31 35.42 -37.44
N TRP A 7 -11.48 36.30 -36.45
CA TRP A 7 -10.74 36.27 -35.19
C TRP A 7 -11.35 35.18 -34.30
N LEU A 8 -10.67 34.06 -34.13
CA LEU A 8 -10.96 33.09 -33.08
C LEU A 8 -10.13 33.46 -31.85
N ALA A 9 -10.75 34.14 -30.88
CA ALA A 9 -10.19 34.33 -29.56
C ALA A 9 -10.20 32.98 -28.81
N ALA A 10 -9.04 32.33 -28.70
CA ALA A 10 -8.90 31.13 -27.89
C ALA A 10 -8.91 31.51 -26.40
N TRP A 11 -10.03 31.22 -25.72
CA TRP A 11 -10.13 31.33 -24.27
C TRP A 11 -9.42 30.11 -23.65
N LEU A 12 -8.19 30.30 -23.17
CA LEU A 12 -7.49 29.32 -22.35
C LEU A 12 -8.05 29.38 -20.93
N SER A 13 -9.04 28.53 -20.65
CA SER A 13 -9.50 28.27 -19.29
C SER A 13 -8.37 27.60 -18.51
N ALA A 14 -7.77 28.31 -17.55
CA ALA A 14 -6.85 27.71 -16.60
C ALA A 14 -7.60 26.69 -15.74
N ILE A 15 -7.32 25.41 -15.94
CA ILE A 15 -7.84 24.32 -15.11
C ILE A 15 -7.09 24.38 -13.79
N SER A 16 -7.69 24.99 -12.76
CA SER A 16 -7.22 24.85 -11.38
C SER A 16 -7.60 23.45 -10.90
N SER A 17 -6.65 22.52 -10.91
CA SER A 17 -6.84 21.22 -10.25
C SER A 17 -6.94 21.45 -8.74
N ALA A 18 -8.09 21.12 -8.15
CA ALA A 18 -8.20 21.02 -6.70
C ALA A 18 -7.23 19.93 -6.19
N PRO A 19 -6.66 20.08 -4.98
CA PRO A 19 -5.83 19.03 -4.40
C PRO A 19 -6.64 17.73 -4.31
N VAL A 20 -6.06 16.65 -4.82
CA VAL A 20 -6.65 15.31 -4.72
C VAL A 20 -6.74 14.98 -3.24
N ASN A 21 -7.97 14.87 -2.73
CA ASN A 21 -8.23 14.42 -1.37
C ASN A 21 -7.95 12.91 -1.35
N LEU A 22 -6.70 12.52 -1.05
CA LEU A 22 -6.37 11.10 -0.92
C LEU A 22 -7.24 10.48 0.19
N PRO A 23 -7.71 9.24 0.02
CA PRO A 23 -8.44 8.53 1.07
C PRO A 23 -7.66 8.57 2.38
N GLN A 24 -8.39 8.72 3.49
CA GLN A 24 -7.85 8.81 4.85
C GLN A 24 -6.77 7.73 5.07
N THR A 25 -5.54 8.14 5.36
CA THR A 25 -4.48 7.18 5.74
C THR A 25 -4.91 6.51 7.03
N ILE A 26 -5.15 5.20 7.00
CA ILE A 26 -5.44 4.44 8.21
C ILE A 26 -4.22 4.56 9.11
N THR A 27 -4.40 5.11 10.31
CA THR A 27 -3.34 5.27 11.30
C THR A 27 -3.56 4.28 12.44
N CYS A 28 -2.46 3.79 13.02
CA CYS A 28 -2.52 2.99 14.23
C CYS A 28 -1.81 3.74 15.35
N PRO A 29 -2.52 4.05 16.47
CA PRO A 29 -1.90 4.70 17.62
C PRO A 29 -0.62 3.96 18.06
N ASP A 30 0.40 4.75 18.39
CA ASP A 30 1.72 4.29 18.86
C ASP A 30 2.43 3.29 17.91
N ASN A 31 2.06 3.27 16.62
CA ASN A 31 2.54 2.29 15.64
C ASN A 31 2.39 0.83 16.12
N ASN A 32 1.32 0.55 16.87
CA ASN A 32 0.98 -0.79 17.35
C ASN A 32 0.34 -1.65 16.25
N ILE A 33 1.01 -1.73 15.09
CA ILE A 33 0.61 -2.60 13.98
C ILE A 33 1.11 -4.01 14.30
N PHE A 34 0.21 -4.97 14.23
CA PHE A 34 0.50 -6.39 14.38
C PHE A 34 0.30 -7.10 13.04
N VAL A 35 1.16 -8.06 12.76
CA VAL A 35 1.21 -8.73 11.45
C VAL A 35 1.49 -10.21 11.60
N PHE A 36 1.10 -10.99 10.60
CA PHE A 36 1.49 -12.37 10.44
C PHE A 36 2.63 -12.47 9.41
N VAL A 37 3.79 -12.99 9.83
CA VAL A 37 4.89 -13.27 8.92
C VAL A 37 4.62 -14.59 8.21
N ASN A 38 4.42 -14.52 6.90
CA ASN A 38 4.13 -15.67 6.09
C ASN A 38 5.36 -16.14 5.32
N GLU A 39 5.85 -17.32 5.69
CA GLU A 39 7.01 -17.97 5.05
C GLU A 39 6.63 -18.81 3.82
N SER A 40 5.33 -18.93 3.50
CA SER A 40 4.86 -19.67 2.34
C SER A 40 5.21 -18.95 1.04
N ALA A 41 5.85 -19.67 0.11
CA ALA A 41 6.22 -19.20 -1.22
C ALA A 41 5.05 -19.16 -2.22
N THR A 42 3.81 -18.99 -1.76
CA THR A 42 2.65 -18.94 -2.66
C THR A 42 2.76 -17.73 -3.60
N ASN A 43 2.74 -17.98 -4.90
CA ASN A 43 2.74 -16.91 -5.89
C ASN A 43 1.41 -16.15 -5.87
N ARG A 44 1.47 -14.85 -5.57
CA ARG A 44 0.31 -13.95 -5.47
C ARG A 44 0.27 -12.90 -6.58
N ALA A 45 1.07 -13.05 -7.63
CA ALA A 45 1.16 -12.07 -8.72
C ALA A 45 -0.21 -11.64 -9.32
N PRO A 46 -1.22 -12.53 -9.49
CA PRO A 46 -2.53 -12.12 -9.98
C PRO A 46 -3.30 -11.17 -9.06
N TYR A 47 -2.91 -11.10 -7.79
CA TYR A 47 -3.55 -10.29 -6.75
C TYR A 47 -2.80 -9.01 -6.43
N ILE A 48 -1.76 -8.67 -7.21
CA ILE A 48 -1.03 -7.42 -7.05
C ILE A 48 -2.00 -6.27 -7.30
N PHE A 49 -2.17 -5.42 -6.28
CA PHE A 49 -2.85 -4.15 -6.41
C PHE A 49 -1.89 -3.08 -6.96
N VAL A 50 -0.70 -2.99 -6.38
CA VAL A 50 0.32 -2.03 -6.78
C VAL A 50 1.72 -2.48 -6.35
N GLU A 51 2.74 -2.09 -7.12
CA GLU A 51 4.14 -2.19 -6.72
C GLU A 51 4.71 -0.80 -6.53
N LEU A 52 5.47 -0.62 -5.45
CA LEU A 52 5.91 0.67 -4.95
C LEU A 52 7.35 0.60 -4.45
N LYS A 53 8.05 1.74 -4.53
CA LYS A 53 9.32 1.92 -3.84
C LYS A 53 9.07 1.88 -2.35
N SER A 54 9.96 1.21 -1.64
CA SER A 54 10.03 1.31 -0.18
C SER A 54 11.48 1.31 0.26
N ILE A 55 11.76 2.05 1.33
CA ILE A 55 13.12 2.17 1.88
C ILE A 55 13.50 0.84 2.53
N ASP A 56 12.59 0.27 3.31
CA ASP A 56 12.75 -0.97 4.03
C ASP A 56 11.42 -1.71 4.21
N LEU A 57 11.46 -2.87 4.88
CA LEU A 57 10.28 -3.67 5.19
C LEU A 57 9.24 -2.89 6.00
N GLN A 58 9.68 -2.03 6.93
CA GLN A 58 8.78 -1.30 7.82
C GLN A 58 8.02 -0.23 7.03
N ASP A 59 8.71 0.51 6.16
CA ASP A 59 8.09 1.46 5.22
C ASP A 59 7.05 0.75 4.33
N CYS A 60 7.35 -0.46 3.84
CA CYS A 60 6.38 -1.26 3.09
C CYS A 60 5.14 -1.65 3.92
N ILE A 61 5.33 -2.07 5.18
CA ILE A 61 4.24 -2.36 6.12
C ILE A 61 3.36 -1.13 6.36
N PHE A 62 3.95 0.03 6.61
CA PHE A 62 3.20 1.27 6.82
C PHE A 62 2.43 1.70 5.57
N LYS A 63 3.03 1.57 4.38
CA LYS A 63 2.35 1.86 3.10
C LYS A 63 1.17 0.93 2.86
N CYS A 64 1.31 -0.35 3.19
CA CYS A 64 0.20 -1.29 3.12
C CYS A 64 -0.89 -0.91 4.12
N PHE A 65 -0.55 -0.74 5.40
CA PHE A 65 -1.54 -0.45 6.45
C PHE A 65 -2.32 0.85 6.17
N GLY A 66 -1.64 1.90 5.69
CA GLY A 66 -2.27 3.16 5.32
C GLY A 66 -3.17 3.08 4.07
N ASN A 67 -3.21 1.94 3.38
CA ASN A 67 -3.98 1.73 2.17
C ASN A 67 -5.15 0.76 2.41
N GLN A 68 -6.38 1.27 2.32
CA GLN A 68 -7.61 0.50 2.52
C GLN A 68 -7.78 -0.74 1.63
N PHE A 69 -7.03 -0.83 0.53
CA PHE A 69 -7.08 -1.96 -0.40
C PHE A 69 -5.94 -2.96 -0.18
N CYS A 70 -5.06 -2.72 0.79
CA CYS A 70 -3.97 -3.66 1.08
C CYS A 70 -4.37 -4.60 2.22
N TYR A 71 -4.40 -5.89 1.92
CA TYR A 71 -4.68 -6.96 2.89
C TYR A 71 -3.44 -7.80 3.21
N SER A 72 -2.47 -7.81 2.30
CA SER A 72 -1.14 -8.38 2.52
C SER A 72 -0.12 -7.69 1.63
N LEU A 73 1.17 -7.89 1.91
CA LEU A 73 2.26 -7.36 1.12
C LEU A 73 3.38 -8.39 0.94
N LYS A 74 4.20 -8.17 -0.08
CA LYS A 74 5.50 -8.83 -0.26
C LYS A 74 6.57 -7.76 -0.27
N TYR A 75 7.62 -7.96 0.52
CA TYR A 75 8.83 -7.15 0.47
C TYR A 75 10.00 -7.96 -0.07
N ASP A 76 10.62 -7.47 -1.13
CA ASP A 76 11.84 -8.04 -1.70
C ASP A 76 12.81 -6.91 -2.09
N HIS A 77 13.85 -6.72 -1.29
CA HIS A 77 14.84 -5.66 -1.48
C HIS A 77 15.54 -5.70 -2.85
N ASN A 78 15.58 -6.87 -3.49
CA ASN A 78 16.27 -7.05 -4.77
C ASN A 78 15.40 -6.68 -5.99
N SER A 79 14.10 -6.42 -5.77
CA SER A 79 13.16 -6.02 -6.81
C SER A 79 13.25 -4.52 -7.11
N VAL A 80 12.96 -4.11 -8.36
CA VAL A 80 12.98 -2.68 -8.79
C VAL A 80 12.02 -1.82 -7.95
N GLU A 81 10.86 -2.39 -7.65
CA GLU A 81 9.86 -1.84 -6.75
C GLU A 81 9.71 -2.84 -5.58
N PRO A 82 10.46 -2.65 -4.47
CA PRO A 82 10.60 -3.68 -3.43
C PRO A 82 9.32 -4.07 -2.71
N CYS A 83 8.26 -3.26 -2.78
CA CYS A 83 7.02 -3.45 -2.04
C CYS A 83 5.87 -3.74 -2.98
N SER A 84 5.39 -4.98 -3.01
CA SER A 84 4.16 -5.36 -3.71
C SER A 84 3.01 -5.42 -2.70
N LEU A 85 1.95 -4.64 -2.91
CA LEU A 85 0.73 -4.68 -2.10
C LEU A 85 -0.32 -5.56 -2.78
N PHE A 86 -1.04 -6.35 -2.00
CA PHE A 86 -2.08 -7.26 -2.50
C PHE A 86 -3.45 -6.93 -1.92
N TYR A 87 -4.49 -7.05 -2.75
CA TYR A 87 -5.89 -6.93 -2.31
C TYR A 87 -6.45 -8.23 -1.69
N PHE A 88 -5.56 -9.16 -1.33
CA PHE A 88 -5.88 -10.50 -0.85
C PHE A 88 -5.01 -10.84 0.35
N SER A 89 -5.54 -11.59 1.31
CA SER A 89 -4.75 -12.28 2.35
C SER A 89 -5.12 -13.76 2.36
N ALA A 90 -4.11 -14.62 2.47
CA ALA A 90 -4.29 -16.07 2.34
C ALA A 90 -4.82 -16.76 3.61
N TYR A 91 -4.84 -16.06 4.75
CA TYR A 91 -5.10 -16.66 6.06
C TYR A 91 -6.25 -15.99 6.79
N ASN A 92 -6.97 -16.78 7.58
CA ASN A 92 -7.85 -16.24 8.60
C ASN A 92 -7.00 -15.65 9.73
N CYS A 93 -6.92 -14.32 9.76
CA CYS A 93 -6.08 -13.56 10.67
C CYS A 93 -6.40 -13.76 12.15
N SER A 94 -7.65 -14.09 12.50
CA SER A 94 -8.07 -14.30 13.88
C SER A 94 -7.43 -15.54 14.52
N ASN A 95 -6.94 -16.47 13.71
CA ASN A 95 -6.31 -17.72 14.17
C ASN A 95 -4.79 -17.72 14.00
N GLN A 96 -4.19 -16.60 13.58
CA GLN A 96 -2.74 -16.50 13.41
C GLN A 96 -2.08 -15.88 14.64
N ASN A 97 -0.84 -16.31 14.91
CA ASN A 97 -0.02 -15.66 15.92
C ASN A 97 0.54 -14.35 15.35
N LEU A 98 -0.10 -13.23 15.70
CA LEU A 98 0.33 -11.91 15.22
C LEU A 98 1.48 -11.38 16.07
N VAL A 99 2.52 -10.88 15.42
CA VAL A 99 3.67 -10.24 16.04
C VAL A 99 3.68 -8.75 15.74
N LYS A 100 4.28 -7.95 16.62
CA LYS A 100 4.39 -6.51 16.39
C LYS A 100 5.30 -6.22 15.20
N ALA A 101 4.87 -5.35 14.29
CA ALA A 101 5.56 -5.08 13.03
C ALA A 101 7.03 -4.67 13.21
N ASP A 102 7.32 -3.83 14.21
CA ASP A 102 8.67 -3.32 14.52
C ASP A 102 9.67 -4.42 14.96
N THR A 103 9.16 -5.56 15.44
CA THR A 103 9.96 -6.73 15.81
C THR A 103 10.35 -7.58 14.60
N VAL A 104 9.64 -7.45 13.47
CA VAL A 104 9.92 -8.22 12.26
C VAL A 104 11.20 -7.70 11.61
N LYS A 105 12.22 -8.57 11.52
CA LYS A 105 13.49 -8.26 10.89
C LYS A 105 13.56 -8.87 9.49
N TYR A 106 13.99 -8.06 8.54
CA TYR A 106 14.29 -8.54 7.19
C TYR A 106 15.55 -9.41 7.21
N ASN A 107 15.48 -10.60 6.63
CA ASN A 107 16.55 -11.59 6.64
C ASN A 107 17.28 -11.72 5.28
N GLY A 108 17.08 -10.76 4.37
CA GLY A 108 17.69 -10.77 3.04
C GLY A 108 16.93 -11.59 1.98
N LYS A 109 15.83 -12.26 2.34
CA LYS A 109 14.98 -13.00 1.40
C LYS A 109 13.63 -12.33 1.28
N ALA A 110 12.97 -12.52 0.13
CA ALA A 110 11.60 -12.06 -0.06
C ALA A 110 10.71 -12.56 1.10
N ILE A 111 9.95 -11.65 1.69
CA ILE A 111 9.10 -11.90 2.85
C ILE A 111 7.68 -11.49 2.52
N THR A 112 6.71 -12.32 2.89
CA THR A 112 5.29 -11.99 2.78
C THR A 112 4.75 -11.65 4.16
N ILE A 113 4.02 -10.56 4.26
CA ILE A 113 3.36 -10.13 5.49
C ILE A 113 1.85 -10.14 5.23
N ASP A 114 1.13 -10.94 6.01
CA ASP A 114 -0.32 -11.05 6.01
C ASP A 114 -0.89 -10.38 7.27
N CYS A 115 -2.20 -10.17 7.30
CA CYS A 115 -2.94 -9.88 8.53
C CYS A 115 -2.44 -8.65 9.29
N LEU A 116 -2.32 -7.53 8.59
CA LEU A 116 -2.01 -6.23 9.20
C LEU A 116 -3.22 -5.77 10.03
N ARG A 117 -3.04 -5.67 11.35
CA ARG A 117 -4.09 -5.34 12.32
C ARG A 117 -3.64 -4.25 13.28
N CYS A 118 -4.58 -3.43 13.73
CA CYS A 118 -4.36 -2.42 14.76
C CYS A 118 -5.37 -2.61 15.91
N PRO A 119 -4.92 -2.87 17.16
CA PRO A 119 -5.81 -3.07 18.30
C PRO A 119 -6.84 -1.96 18.49
N SER A 120 -6.43 -0.71 18.26
CA SER A 120 -7.29 0.47 18.41
C SER A 120 -8.43 0.52 17.39
N ASN A 121 -8.37 -0.25 16.31
CA ASN A 121 -9.45 -0.36 15.32
C ASN A 121 -10.50 -1.42 15.72
N GLY A 122 -10.37 -2.04 16.90
CA GLY A 122 -11.25 -3.13 17.34
C GLY A 122 -10.93 -4.47 16.67
N ASP A 123 -9.76 -4.60 16.04
CA ASP A 123 -9.34 -5.75 15.24
C ASP A 123 -9.14 -7.07 16.02
N PHE A 124 -9.15 -7.00 17.35
CA PHE A 124 -8.86 -8.12 18.27
C PHE A 124 -10.08 -8.51 19.13
N GLY A 125 -11.27 -7.98 18.83
CA GLY A 125 -12.52 -8.23 19.54
C GLY A 125 -13.30 -9.43 19.02
#